data_AF-A0A0G0RGB5-F1
#
_entry.id   AF-A0A0G0RGB5-F1
#
_cell.length_a   1.000
_cell.length_b   1.000
_cell.length_c   1.000
_cell.angle_alpha   90.00
_cell.angle_beta   90.00
_cell.angle_gamma   90.00
#
_symmetry.space_group_name_H-M   'P 1'
#
loop_
_entity.id
_entity.type
_entity.pdbx_description
1 polymer ?
#
loop_
_entity_poly.entity_id
_entity_poly.type
_entity_poly.pdbx_seq_one_letter_code
_entity_poly.pdbx_strand_id
1 'polypeptide(L)'
;MKDIYKSISLDDGKITLTEHNGIDCIQKVTNEKEIENMTLISEHLKGLNRVFLDGMGYTITTPRILEWNPNTGFLKLELKNGNNLEEVLENASAGRSKDISFIKEFFGWMESSGTFWRGAAPRHIIINKPQKEISLLDFERPVTIKKGGFGGAEFQLRLRGLVHEEFCAFLYDNKQLDLFPHIWDHDKDEQIEVGSIFGKRVNLLIKHFFAPKEEIIPIEQLLFIYKIMSSVVTPFLIEGRPFYPILALDNIARDPEEYVNVVTNLIKIDRQKWPQYLKHENF
;
A
#
# COMPACT_ATOMS: atom_id res chain seq x y z
N MET A 1 -2.17 -15.07 -20.59
CA MET A 1 -2.00 -14.74 -19.16
C MET A 1 -0.53 -14.46 -18.94
N LYS A 2 -0.11 -13.20 -19.00
CA LYS A 2 1.26 -12.79 -18.66
C LYS A 2 1.24 -12.29 -17.22
N ASP A 3 2.10 -12.86 -16.38
CA ASP A 3 2.82 -12.23 -15.28
C ASP A 3 2.08 -11.51 -14.14
N ILE A 4 0.78 -11.70 -13.91
CA ILE A 4 0.06 -11.14 -12.72
C ILE A 4 0.79 -11.48 -11.39
N TYR A 5 1.47 -12.61 -11.32
CA TYR A 5 2.22 -13.02 -10.12
C TYR A 5 3.53 -12.25 -9.91
N LYS A 6 4.09 -11.66 -10.97
CA LYS A 6 5.29 -10.82 -10.86
C LYS A 6 4.97 -9.45 -10.28
N SER A 7 3.73 -8.97 -10.39
CA SER A 7 3.29 -7.73 -9.78
C SER A 7 2.79 -7.88 -8.34
N ILE A 8 2.68 -9.11 -7.79
CA ILE A 8 2.24 -9.34 -6.40
C ILE A 8 3.40 -9.18 -5.40
N SER A 9 4.65 -9.35 -5.83
CA SER A 9 5.85 -9.19 -5.01
C SER A 9 6.91 -8.43 -5.78
N LEU A 10 7.48 -7.40 -5.15
CA LEU A 10 8.64 -6.68 -5.67
C LEU A 10 9.95 -7.49 -5.54
N ASP A 11 9.96 -8.51 -4.67
CA ASP A 11 11.09 -9.42 -4.51
C ASP A 11 11.04 -10.54 -5.56
N ASP A 12 11.95 -10.49 -6.53
CA ASP A 12 12.13 -11.54 -7.53
C ASP A 12 12.37 -12.90 -6.86
N GLY A 13 11.54 -13.89 -7.20
CA GLY A 13 11.66 -15.27 -6.71
C GLY A 13 10.98 -15.57 -5.36
N LYS A 14 10.39 -14.57 -4.68
CA LYS A 14 9.62 -14.78 -3.43
C LYS A 14 8.30 -15.52 -3.68
N ILE A 15 7.77 -15.43 -4.89
CA ILE A 15 6.52 -16.07 -5.33
C ILE A 15 6.82 -17.02 -6.51
N THR A 16 6.39 -18.27 -6.39
CA THR A 16 6.43 -19.25 -7.49
C THR A 16 5.03 -19.75 -7.81
N LEU A 17 4.76 -19.94 -9.11
CA LEU A 17 3.57 -20.64 -9.56
C LEU A 17 3.80 -22.15 -9.48
N THR A 18 2.85 -22.88 -8.91
CA THR A 18 2.88 -24.33 -8.80
C THR A 18 1.46 -24.90 -8.89
N GLU A 19 1.33 -26.21 -8.89
CA GLU A 19 0.05 -26.91 -8.89
C GLU A 19 -0.12 -27.67 -7.56
N HIS A 20 -1.31 -27.60 -6.98
CA HIS A 20 -1.69 -28.41 -5.81
C HIS A 20 -3.04 -29.07 -6.08
N ASN A 21 -3.04 -30.40 -6.23
CA ASN A 21 -4.24 -31.20 -6.52
C ASN A 21 -5.02 -30.73 -7.77
N GLY A 22 -4.33 -30.41 -8.87
CA GLY A 22 -4.97 -29.93 -10.10
C GLY A 22 -5.44 -28.47 -10.06
N ILE A 23 -5.05 -27.70 -9.04
CA ILE A 23 -5.37 -26.28 -8.89
C ILE A 23 -4.07 -25.46 -9.00
N ASP A 24 -4.07 -24.47 -9.89
CA ASP A 24 -3.01 -23.48 -9.97
C ASP A 24 -2.92 -22.67 -8.67
N CYS A 25 -1.72 -22.57 -8.11
CA CYS A 25 -1.49 -21.90 -6.84
C CYS A 25 -0.19 -21.10 -6.82
N ILE A 26 -0.18 -20.12 -5.93
CA ILE A 26 0.99 -19.32 -5.58
C ILE A 26 1.64 -19.97 -4.36
N GLN A 27 2.94 -20.28 -4.44
CA GLN A 27 3.75 -20.65 -3.30
C GLN A 27 4.65 -19.48 -2.88
N LYS A 28 4.68 -19.17 -1.58
CA LYS A 28 5.62 -18.20 -1.01
C LYS A 28 6.17 -18.65 0.34
N VAL A 29 7.29 -18.07 0.74
CA VAL A 29 7.84 -18.23 2.09
C VAL A 29 7.32 -17.09 2.97
N THR A 30 6.71 -17.43 4.10
CA THR A 30 6.17 -16.48 5.06
C THR A 30 6.23 -17.03 6.49
N ASN A 31 5.62 -16.32 7.44
CA ASN A 31 5.51 -16.69 8.84
C ASN A 31 4.05 -16.96 9.24
N GLU A 32 3.89 -17.59 10.39
CA GLU A 32 2.58 -17.97 10.95
C GLU A 32 1.63 -16.79 11.15
N LYS A 33 2.13 -15.58 11.43
CA LYS A 33 1.27 -14.40 11.62
C LYS A 33 0.52 -14.03 10.35
N GLU A 34 1.08 -14.29 9.17
CA GLU A 34 0.33 -14.08 7.92
C GLU A 34 -0.88 -15.01 7.84
N ILE A 35 -0.72 -16.28 8.24
CA ILE A 35 -1.81 -17.26 8.28
C ILE A 35 -2.91 -16.82 9.25
N GLU A 36 -2.52 -16.35 10.44
CA GLU A 36 -3.43 -15.79 11.44
C GLU A 36 -4.19 -14.59 10.89
N ASN A 37 -3.48 -13.63 10.27
CA ASN A 37 -4.08 -12.44 9.67
C ASN A 37 -5.05 -12.80 8.53
N MET A 38 -4.67 -13.74 7.65
CA MET A 38 -5.51 -14.25 6.56
C MET A 38 -6.77 -14.91 7.09
N THR A 39 -6.65 -15.73 8.13
CA THR A 39 -7.80 -16.39 8.75
C THR A 39 -8.75 -15.36 9.37
N LEU A 40 -8.20 -14.40 10.12
CA LEU A 40 -8.97 -13.33 10.75
C LEU A 40 -9.79 -12.52 9.73
N ILE A 41 -9.15 -12.05 8.65
CA ILE A 41 -9.84 -11.25 7.64
C ILE A 41 -10.86 -12.10 6.86
N SER A 42 -10.55 -13.36 6.54
CA SER A 42 -11.44 -14.24 5.80
C SER A 42 -12.74 -14.51 6.56
N GLU A 43 -12.66 -14.67 7.90
CA GLU A 43 -13.83 -14.80 8.75
C GLU A 43 -14.63 -13.49 8.82
N HIS A 44 -13.96 -12.34 8.96
CA HIS A 44 -14.63 -11.03 8.99
C HIS A 44 -15.40 -10.74 7.70
N LEU A 45 -14.83 -11.13 6.55
CA LEU A 45 -15.43 -10.94 5.23
C LEU A 45 -16.70 -11.79 5.01
N LYS A 46 -16.99 -12.81 5.82
CA LYS A 46 -18.25 -13.57 5.68
C LYS A 46 -19.50 -12.72 5.97
N GLY A 47 -19.37 -11.62 6.72
CA GLY A 47 -20.48 -10.78 7.15
C GLY A 47 -20.68 -9.47 6.36
N LEU A 48 -19.61 -8.86 5.81
CA LEU A 48 -19.63 -7.50 5.23
C LEU A 48 -18.56 -7.31 4.13
N ASN A 49 -18.80 -7.87 2.94
CA ASN A 49 -17.78 -7.93 1.88
C ASN A 49 -18.17 -7.24 0.57
N ARG A 50 -19.05 -6.23 0.57
CA ARG A 50 -19.44 -5.58 -0.70
C ARG A 50 -18.87 -4.18 -0.85
N VAL A 51 -18.23 -3.95 -1.99
CA VAL A 51 -17.84 -2.63 -2.51
C VAL A 51 -18.64 -2.36 -3.79
N PHE A 52 -19.10 -1.14 -4.00
CA PHE A 52 -19.81 -0.77 -5.22
C PHE A 52 -18.88 -0.03 -6.17
N LEU A 53 -18.70 -0.55 -7.38
CA LEU A 53 -17.88 0.04 -8.42
C LEU A 53 -18.76 0.33 -9.63
N ASP A 54 -18.83 1.60 -10.05
CA ASP A 54 -19.71 2.04 -11.15
C ASP A 54 -21.17 1.52 -10.98
N GLY A 55 -21.68 1.52 -9.74
CA GLY A 55 -23.02 1.01 -9.41
C GLY A 55 -23.15 -0.52 -9.39
N MET A 56 -22.09 -1.28 -9.64
CA MET A 56 -22.06 -2.74 -9.55
C MET A 56 -21.43 -3.19 -8.23
N GLY A 57 -22.10 -4.08 -7.50
CA GLY A 57 -21.54 -4.69 -6.29
C GLY A 57 -20.48 -5.74 -6.60
N TYR A 58 -19.34 -5.64 -5.94
CA TYR A 58 -18.22 -6.58 -5.96
C TYR A 58 -18.05 -7.21 -4.58
N THR A 59 -17.74 -8.50 -4.55
CA THR A 59 -17.44 -9.24 -3.33
C THR A 59 -15.94 -9.16 -3.02
N ILE A 60 -15.58 -8.75 -1.82
CA ILE A 60 -14.19 -8.78 -1.32
C ILE A 60 -13.88 -10.17 -0.78
N THR A 61 -12.76 -10.72 -1.24
CA THR A 61 -12.28 -12.05 -0.88
C THR A 61 -10.80 -12.05 -0.56
N THR A 62 -10.34 -13.17 -0.02
CA THR A 62 -8.93 -13.53 0.12
C THR A 62 -8.66 -14.85 -0.61
N PRO A 63 -7.40 -15.16 -0.98
CA PRO A 63 -7.00 -16.49 -1.41
C PRO A 63 -7.29 -17.55 -0.36
N ARG A 64 -7.79 -18.71 -0.80
CA ARG A 64 -7.86 -19.88 0.07
C ARG A 64 -6.45 -20.40 0.35
N ILE A 65 -6.19 -20.74 1.61
CA ILE A 65 -4.98 -21.45 2.01
C ILE A 65 -5.15 -22.91 1.61
N LEU A 66 -4.24 -23.40 0.75
CA LEU A 66 -4.24 -24.78 0.28
C LEU A 66 -3.32 -25.66 1.13
N GLU A 67 -2.16 -25.12 1.51
CA GLU A 67 -1.16 -25.83 2.30
C GLU A 67 -0.33 -24.83 3.12
N TRP A 68 -0.03 -25.16 4.38
CA TRP A 68 0.91 -24.42 5.23
C TRP A 68 1.87 -25.39 5.90
N ASN A 69 3.18 -25.14 5.76
CA ASN A 69 4.22 -25.91 6.43
C ASN A 69 4.97 -25.01 7.42
N PRO A 70 4.72 -25.14 8.74
CA PRO A 70 5.34 -24.28 9.75
C PRO A 70 6.84 -24.50 9.89
N ASN A 71 7.38 -25.66 9.51
CA ASN A 71 8.81 -25.96 9.64
C ASN A 71 9.64 -25.26 8.56
N THR A 72 9.08 -25.06 7.38
CA THR A 72 9.77 -24.45 6.23
C THR A 72 9.30 -23.04 5.94
N GLY A 73 8.16 -22.63 6.50
CA GLY A 73 7.52 -21.36 6.17
C GLY A 73 6.83 -21.35 4.81
N PHE A 74 6.67 -22.49 4.14
CA PHE A 74 6.01 -22.55 2.83
C PHE A 74 4.49 -22.46 2.97
N LEU A 75 3.92 -21.48 2.29
CA LEU A 75 2.49 -21.25 2.16
C LEU A 75 2.07 -21.40 0.69
N LYS A 76 1.07 -22.24 0.42
CA LYS A 76 0.40 -22.33 -0.89
C LYS A 76 -0.99 -21.71 -0.82
N LEU A 77 -1.25 -20.80 -1.75
CA LEU A 77 -2.50 -20.05 -1.86
C LEU A 77 -3.14 -20.27 -3.22
N GLU A 78 -4.47 -20.33 -3.26
CA GLU A 78 -5.23 -20.30 -4.52
C GLU A 78 -4.82 -19.11 -5.39
N LEU A 79 -4.54 -19.36 -6.67
CA LEU A 79 -4.27 -18.30 -7.64
C LEU A 79 -5.55 -17.51 -7.92
N LYS A 80 -5.48 -16.18 -7.80
CA LYS A 80 -6.60 -15.28 -8.11
C LYS A 80 -6.48 -14.73 -9.52
N ASN A 81 -7.56 -14.90 -10.29
CA ASN A 81 -7.68 -14.36 -11.65
C ASN A 81 -8.21 -12.93 -11.61
N GLY A 82 -7.73 -12.05 -12.49
CA GLY A 82 -8.19 -10.67 -12.63
C GLY A 82 -7.08 -9.74 -13.11
N ASN A 83 -7.29 -8.43 -12.97
CA ASN A 83 -6.24 -7.44 -13.23
C ASN A 83 -5.66 -6.95 -11.91
N ASN A 84 -4.34 -6.83 -11.82
CA ASN A 84 -3.65 -6.20 -10.70
C ASN A 84 -3.94 -4.68 -10.69
N LEU A 85 -4.27 -4.11 -9.53
CA LEU A 85 -4.59 -2.67 -9.45
C LEU A 85 -3.37 -1.79 -9.75
N GLU A 86 -2.16 -2.19 -9.37
CA GLU A 86 -0.92 -1.46 -9.70
C GLU A 86 -0.74 -1.34 -11.21
N GLU A 87 -0.82 -2.47 -11.93
CA GLU A 87 -0.73 -2.50 -13.40
C GLU A 87 -1.83 -1.65 -14.06
N VAL A 88 -3.04 -1.65 -13.48
CA VAL A 88 -4.15 -0.80 -13.96
C VAL A 88 -3.81 0.68 -13.79
N LEU A 89 -3.23 1.07 -12.64
CA LEU A 89 -2.86 2.45 -12.35
C LEU A 89 -1.66 2.91 -13.19
N GLU A 90 -0.65 2.07 -13.39
CA GLU A 90 0.53 2.38 -14.20
C GLU A 90 0.19 2.62 -15.67
N ASN A 91 -0.70 1.79 -16.22
CA ASN A 91 -1.11 1.85 -17.62
C ASN A 91 -2.27 2.84 -17.86
N ALA A 92 -2.86 3.40 -16.81
CA ALA A 92 -3.85 4.44 -16.95
C ALA A 92 -3.18 5.72 -17.45
N SER A 93 -3.48 6.14 -18.68
CA SER A 93 -3.16 7.48 -19.16
C SER A 93 -3.65 8.51 -18.14
N ALA A 94 -2.72 9.21 -17.46
CA ALA A 94 -2.97 10.27 -16.49
C ALA A 94 -4.34 10.21 -15.77
N GLY A 95 -4.52 9.20 -14.90
CA GLY A 95 -5.59 9.18 -13.90
C GLY A 95 -7.01 9.18 -14.46
N ARG A 96 -7.46 8.04 -14.99
CA ARG A 96 -8.89 7.86 -15.30
C ARG A 96 -9.71 8.03 -14.02
N SER A 97 -10.73 8.87 -14.08
CA SER A 97 -11.64 9.16 -12.95
C SER A 97 -12.24 7.90 -12.31
N LYS A 98 -12.42 6.84 -13.10
CA LYS A 98 -12.96 5.55 -12.63
C LYS A 98 -12.05 4.84 -11.63
N ASP A 99 -10.74 4.93 -11.81
CA ASP A 99 -9.79 4.24 -10.92
C ASP A 99 -9.72 4.95 -9.57
N ILE A 100 -9.83 6.29 -9.55
CA ILE A 100 -9.97 7.07 -8.31
C ILE A 100 -11.27 6.74 -7.59
N SER A 101 -12.38 6.60 -8.33
CA SER A 101 -13.66 6.19 -7.75
C SER A 101 -13.56 4.82 -7.09
N PHE A 102 -12.87 3.85 -7.72
CA PHE A 102 -12.61 2.54 -7.12
C PHE A 102 -11.88 2.68 -5.78
N ILE A 103 -10.76 3.41 -5.78
CA ILE A 103 -9.92 3.52 -4.58
C ILE A 103 -10.70 4.21 -3.44
N LYS A 104 -11.51 5.22 -3.77
CA LYS A 104 -12.37 5.91 -2.82
C LYS A 104 -13.40 4.97 -2.18
N GLU A 105 -14.07 4.16 -3.00
CA GLU A 105 -15.04 3.17 -2.54
C GLU A 105 -14.36 2.06 -1.71
N PHE A 106 -13.15 1.67 -2.09
CA PHE A 106 -12.35 0.71 -1.34
C PHE A 106 -12.00 1.22 0.07
N PHE A 107 -11.52 2.46 0.20
CA PHE A 107 -11.24 3.05 1.51
C PHE A 107 -12.51 3.32 2.33
N GLY A 108 -13.60 3.75 1.68
CA GLY A 108 -14.90 3.88 2.35
C GLY A 108 -15.42 2.55 2.90
N TRP A 109 -15.18 1.44 2.18
CA TRP A 109 -15.46 0.11 2.70
C TRP A 109 -14.54 -0.29 3.86
N MET A 110 -13.24 -0.02 3.79
CA MET A 110 -12.32 -0.29 4.92
C MET A 110 -12.77 0.44 6.19
N GLU A 111 -13.14 1.71 6.05
CA GLU A 111 -13.63 2.55 7.14
C GLU A 111 -14.93 2.00 7.74
N SER A 112 -15.96 1.81 6.90
CA SER A 112 -17.30 1.40 7.32
C SER A 112 -17.38 -0.05 7.80
N SER A 113 -16.63 -0.96 7.18
CA SER A 113 -16.53 -2.37 7.61
C SER A 113 -15.70 -2.55 8.88
N GLY A 114 -14.97 -1.50 9.30
CA GLY A 114 -14.04 -1.58 10.41
C GLY A 114 -12.84 -2.47 10.11
N THR A 115 -12.44 -2.57 8.84
CA THR A 115 -11.29 -3.35 8.39
C THR A 115 -10.12 -2.43 8.06
N PHE A 116 -9.04 -2.50 8.82
CA PHE A 116 -7.80 -1.81 8.48
C PHE A 116 -6.68 -2.81 8.17
N TRP A 117 -6.47 -3.05 6.88
CA TRP A 117 -5.39 -3.89 6.35
C TRP A 117 -4.13 -3.04 6.17
N ARG A 118 -3.15 -3.20 7.08
CA ARG A 118 -1.93 -2.37 7.12
C ARG A 118 -0.96 -2.64 5.96
N GLY A 119 -1.16 -3.73 5.23
CA GLY A 119 -0.41 -4.10 4.03
C GLY A 119 -1.10 -3.70 2.74
N ALA A 120 -2.16 -2.88 2.80
CA ALA A 120 -2.88 -2.43 1.62
C ALA A 120 -1.95 -1.65 0.68
N ALA A 121 -1.79 -2.18 -0.52
CA ALA A 121 -1.06 -1.56 -1.62
C ALA A 121 -1.72 -1.96 -2.94
N PRO A 122 -1.62 -1.16 -4.01
CA PRO A 122 -2.18 -1.51 -5.32
C PRO A 122 -1.76 -2.89 -5.82
N ARG A 123 -0.49 -3.27 -5.70
CA ARG A 123 0.02 -4.60 -6.08
C ARG A 123 -0.67 -5.78 -5.40
N HIS A 124 -1.27 -5.56 -4.25
CA HIS A 124 -1.91 -6.61 -3.45
C HIS A 124 -3.42 -6.71 -3.71
N ILE A 125 -3.95 -6.02 -4.72
CA ILE A 125 -5.39 -5.99 -5.05
C ILE A 125 -5.61 -6.52 -6.47
N ILE A 126 -6.38 -7.60 -6.59
CA ILE A 126 -6.79 -8.18 -7.88
C ILE A 126 -8.27 -7.90 -8.12
N ILE A 127 -8.60 -7.31 -9.28
CA ILE A 127 -9.97 -6.99 -9.66
C ILE A 127 -10.43 -7.95 -10.76
N ASN A 128 -11.39 -8.81 -10.45
CA ASN A 128 -12.02 -9.74 -11.38
C ASN A 128 -13.42 -9.24 -11.76
N LYS A 129 -13.48 -8.44 -12.84
CA LYS A 129 -14.74 -7.87 -13.34
C LYS A 129 -15.76 -8.94 -13.78
N PRO A 130 -15.38 -10.00 -14.52
CA PRO A 130 -16.33 -11.05 -14.91
C PRO A 130 -17.01 -11.73 -13.72
N GLN A 131 -16.26 -12.02 -12.64
CA GLN A 131 -16.80 -12.68 -11.44
C GLN A 131 -17.30 -11.72 -10.36
N LYS A 132 -17.15 -10.39 -10.58
CA LYS A 132 -17.45 -9.34 -9.60
C LYS A 132 -16.77 -9.60 -8.25
N GLU A 133 -15.48 -9.88 -8.30
CA GLU A 133 -14.65 -10.18 -7.13
C GLU A 133 -13.47 -9.18 -7.03
N ILE A 134 -13.16 -8.75 -5.82
CA ILE A 134 -11.93 -8.02 -5.46
C ILE A 134 -11.18 -8.91 -4.48
N SER A 135 -10.04 -9.44 -4.88
CA SER A 135 -9.21 -10.28 -4.01
C SER A 135 -8.11 -9.45 -3.36
N LEU A 136 -8.02 -9.52 -2.03
CA LEU A 136 -6.95 -8.93 -1.23
C LEU A 136 -5.87 -9.98 -1.01
N LEU A 137 -4.62 -9.62 -1.26
CA LEU A 137 -3.44 -10.47 -1.14
C LEU A 137 -2.53 -9.96 -0.03
N ASP A 138 -1.46 -10.71 0.27
CA ASP A 138 -0.39 -10.34 1.20
C ASP A 138 -0.81 -9.78 2.59
N PHE A 139 -0.74 -10.66 3.59
CA PHE A 139 -1.15 -10.37 4.97
C PHE A 139 0.01 -10.49 5.96
N GLU A 140 1.25 -10.27 5.50
CA GLU A 140 2.44 -10.22 6.36
C GLU A 140 2.33 -9.14 7.45
N ARG A 141 1.58 -8.06 7.17
CA ARG A 141 1.31 -6.99 8.14
C ARG A 141 -0.04 -7.22 8.86
N PRO A 142 -0.14 -6.85 10.16
CA PRO A 142 -1.36 -7.06 10.94
C PRO A 142 -2.60 -6.43 10.32
N VAL A 143 -3.75 -7.12 10.46
CA VAL A 143 -5.07 -6.58 10.15
C VAL A 143 -5.75 -6.14 11.45
N THR A 144 -6.33 -4.94 11.46
CA THR A 144 -7.13 -4.46 12.59
C THR A 144 -8.61 -4.53 12.24
N ILE A 145 -9.39 -5.20 13.08
CA ILE A 145 -10.84 -5.31 12.95
C ILE A 145 -11.52 -4.56 14.09
N LYS A 146 -12.40 -3.62 13.77
CA LYS A 146 -13.17 -2.81 14.73
C LYS A 146 -14.66 -2.94 14.44
N LYS A 147 -15.40 -3.57 15.36
CA LYS A 147 -16.87 -3.67 15.24
C LYS A 147 -17.49 -2.27 15.20
N GLY A 148 -18.34 -2.01 14.19
CA GLY A 148 -19.01 -0.73 14.02
C GLY A 148 -18.26 0.31 13.18
N GLY A 149 -17.12 -0.05 12.59
CA GLY A 149 -16.35 0.85 11.73
C GLY A 149 -15.33 1.72 12.48
N PHE A 150 -14.53 2.44 11.72
CA PHE A 150 -13.62 3.46 12.24
C PHE A 150 -14.29 4.83 12.24
N GLY A 151 -13.92 5.69 13.21
CA GLY A 151 -14.28 7.10 13.12
C GLY A 151 -13.38 7.80 12.10
N GLY A 152 -13.88 8.81 11.39
CA GLY A 152 -13.15 9.46 10.30
C GLY A 152 -11.74 9.92 10.67
N ALA A 153 -11.58 10.64 11.79
CA ALA A 153 -10.26 11.10 12.24
C ALA A 153 -9.30 9.92 12.54
N GLU A 154 -9.79 8.87 13.20
CA GLU A 154 -8.99 7.67 13.49
C GLU A 154 -8.57 6.95 12.20
N PHE A 155 -9.50 6.79 11.25
CA PHE A 155 -9.22 6.14 9.98
C PHE A 155 -8.19 6.92 9.16
N GLN A 156 -8.35 8.25 9.09
CA GLN A 156 -7.41 9.13 8.40
C GLN A 156 -6.01 9.06 9.00
N LEU A 157 -5.88 9.05 10.34
CA LEU A 157 -4.57 8.92 11.00
C LEU A 157 -3.86 7.61 10.62
N ARG A 158 -4.59 6.49 10.61
CA ARG A 158 -4.06 5.18 10.22
C ARG A 158 -3.67 5.16 8.73
N LEU A 159 -4.53 5.72 7.88
CA LEU A 159 -4.33 5.79 6.43
C LEU A 159 -3.03 6.55 6.10
N ARG A 160 -2.84 7.75 6.68
CA ARG A 160 -1.64 8.60 6.51
C ARG A 160 -0.35 7.83 6.76
N GLY A 161 -0.28 7.12 7.88
CA GLY A 161 0.97 6.53 8.34
C GLY A 161 1.30 5.14 7.81
N LEU A 162 0.33 4.44 7.21
CA LEU A 162 0.46 3.01 6.95
C LEU A 162 0.19 2.61 5.50
N VAL A 163 -0.62 3.37 4.77
CA VAL A 163 -1.14 2.96 3.45
C VAL A 163 -1.03 4.08 2.40
N HIS A 164 -1.13 5.34 2.81
CA HIS A 164 -1.17 6.49 1.90
C HIS A 164 0.02 6.53 0.93
N GLU A 165 1.25 6.31 1.42
CA GLU A 165 2.47 6.27 0.60
C GLU A 165 2.34 5.29 -0.59
N GLU A 166 1.82 4.08 -0.35
CA GLU A 166 1.70 3.02 -1.37
C GLU A 166 0.73 3.38 -2.49
N PHE A 167 -0.36 4.08 -2.20
CA PHE A 167 -1.33 4.50 -3.21
C PHE A 167 -0.87 5.78 -3.93
N CYS A 168 -0.26 6.73 -3.22
CA CYS A 168 0.29 7.94 -3.81
C CYS A 168 1.41 7.66 -4.81
N ALA A 169 2.14 6.56 -4.63
CA ALA A 169 3.18 6.10 -5.54
C ALA A 169 2.70 5.85 -6.98
N PHE A 170 1.39 5.71 -7.20
CA PHE A 170 0.79 5.46 -8.52
C PHE A 170 -0.25 6.51 -8.93
N LEU A 171 -0.38 7.58 -8.16
CA LEU A 171 -1.38 8.64 -8.39
C LEU A 171 -0.69 10.01 -8.51
N TYR A 172 -0.98 10.76 -9.56
CA TYR A 172 -0.52 12.15 -9.67
C TYR A 172 -1.09 13.06 -8.57
N ASP A 173 -0.37 14.13 -8.22
CA ASP A 173 -0.71 15.06 -7.13
C ASP A 173 -2.17 15.51 -7.14
N ASN A 174 -2.72 15.88 -8.31
CA ASN A 174 -4.12 16.30 -8.43
C ASN A 174 -5.12 15.18 -8.09
N LYS A 175 -4.77 13.93 -8.37
CA LYS A 175 -5.62 12.76 -8.07
C LYS A 175 -5.52 12.33 -6.61
N GLN A 176 -4.37 12.54 -5.98
CA GLN A 176 -4.25 12.38 -4.55
C GLN A 176 -5.15 13.36 -3.81
N LEU A 177 -5.21 14.62 -4.24
CA LEU A 177 -6.12 15.63 -3.66
C LEU A 177 -7.60 15.26 -3.84
N ASP A 178 -7.99 14.71 -5.00
CA ASP A 178 -9.36 14.22 -5.25
C ASP A 178 -9.74 13.06 -4.30
N LEU A 179 -8.79 12.16 -4.03
CA LEU A 179 -8.99 10.97 -3.22
C LEU A 179 -8.93 11.26 -1.71
N PHE A 180 -8.04 12.18 -1.31
CA PHE A 180 -7.63 12.43 0.05
C PHE A 180 -7.67 13.93 0.42
N PRO A 181 -8.81 14.64 0.25
CA PRO A 181 -8.86 16.10 0.37
C PRO A 181 -8.53 16.63 1.77
N HIS A 182 -8.76 15.82 2.82
CA HIS A 182 -8.61 16.19 4.23
C HIS A 182 -7.54 15.35 4.95
N ILE A 183 -6.68 14.66 4.20
CA ILE A 183 -5.67 13.75 4.74
C ILE A 183 -4.55 14.45 5.51
N TRP A 184 -4.52 15.78 5.51
CA TRP A 184 -3.53 16.55 6.27
C TRP A 184 -4.17 17.40 7.37
N ASP A 185 -5.50 17.36 7.51
CA ASP A 185 -6.22 18.12 8.53
C ASP A 185 -5.95 17.50 9.91
N HIS A 186 -5.69 18.33 10.90
CA HIS A 186 -5.37 17.94 12.27
C HIS A 186 -5.62 19.11 13.22
N ASP A 187 -5.69 18.81 14.52
CA ASP A 187 -5.69 19.84 15.55
C ASP A 187 -4.25 20.28 15.84
N LYS A 188 -4.02 21.60 15.94
CA LYS A 188 -2.67 22.17 16.12
C LYS A 188 -2.04 21.81 17.46
N ASP A 189 -2.88 21.57 18.47
CA ASP A 189 -2.43 21.22 19.82
C ASP A 189 -2.32 19.69 20.02
N GLU A 190 -2.60 18.90 18.98
CA GLU A 190 -2.50 17.44 19.05
C GLU A 190 -1.04 16.98 19.15
N GLN A 191 -0.79 16.06 20.07
CA GLN A 191 0.52 15.51 20.37
C GLN A 191 0.51 13.99 20.24
N ILE A 192 1.67 13.43 19.90
CA ILE A 192 1.83 11.98 19.76
C ILE A 192 3.10 11.50 20.45
N GLU A 193 2.98 10.35 21.13
CA GLU A 193 4.12 9.64 21.70
C GLU A 193 4.99 9.05 20.58
N VAL A 194 6.28 9.34 20.59
CA VAL A 194 7.26 8.83 19.61
C VAL A 194 7.26 7.30 19.60
N GLY A 195 7.11 6.65 20.76
CA GLY A 195 7.03 5.19 20.88
C GLY A 195 5.81 4.55 20.18
N SER A 196 4.76 5.32 19.91
CA SER A 196 3.56 4.85 19.20
C SER A 196 3.69 4.90 17.67
N ILE A 197 4.75 5.55 17.15
CA ILE A 197 4.96 5.76 15.72
C ILE A 197 5.55 4.50 15.09
N PHE A 198 4.77 3.88 14.20
CA PHE A 198 5.19 2.68 13.49
C PHE A 198 6.07 3.01 12.27
N GLY A 199 7.10 2.20 12.06
CA GLY A 199 7.95 2.23 10.86
C GLY A 199 9.35 2.79 11.11
N LYS A 200 10.39 2.05 10.68
CA LYS A 200 11.78 2.45 10.86
C LYS A 200 12.12 3.74 10.10
N ARG A 201 11.69 3.85 8.83
CA ARG A 201 11.91 5.03 7.97
C ARG A 201 11.37 6.31 8.60
N VAL A 202 10.14 6.25 9.12
CA VAL A 202 9.47 7.38 9.78
C VAL A 202 10.26 7.84 11.00
N ASN A 203 10.62 6.91 11.88
CA ASN A 203 11.39 7.21 13.08
C ASN A 203 12.77 7.80 12.78
N LEU A 204 13.46 7.30 11.76
CA LEU A 204 14.76 7.85 11.33
C LEU A 204 14.61 9.27 10.75
N LEU A 205 13.58 9.52 9.94
CA LEU A 205 13.31 10.85 9.40
C LEU A 205 12.94 11.85 10.51
N ILE A 206 12.12 11.46 11.50
CA ILE A 206 11.83 12.30 12.67
C ILE A 206 13.12 12.68 13.40
N LYS A 207 14.00 11.70 13.66
CA LYS A 207 15.30 11.94 14.30
C LYS A 207 16.19 12.86 13.45
N HIS A 208 16.18 12.70 12.13
CA HIS A 208 16.96 13.52 11.21
C HIS A 208 16.51 14.99 11.20
N PHE A 209 15.20 15.25 11.11
CA PHE A 209 14.68 16.61 10.96
C PHE A 209 14.49 17.36 12.28
N PHE A 210 14.10 16.66 13.35
CA PHE A 210 13.67 17.31 14.58
C PHE A 210 14.55 16.99 15.79
N ALA A 211 15.30 15.89 15.74
CA ALA A 211 16.12 15.39 16.85
C ALA A 211 15.40 15.50 18.21
N PRO A 212 14.20 14.90 18.34
CA PRO A 212 13.36 15.12 19.52
C PRO A 212 14.11 14.68 20.77
N LYS A 213 14.15 15.57 21.76
CA LYS A 213 14.71 15.30 23.09
C LYS A 213 13.69 14.64 24.03
N GLU A 214 12.42 14.73 23.65
CA GLU A 214 11.28 14.29 24.44
C GLU A 214 10.61 13.08 23.79
N GLU A 215 9.87 12.31 24.59
CA GLU A 215 9.12 11.14 24.12
C GLU A 215 7.81 11.51 23.42
N ILE A 216 7.46 12.80 23.39
CA ILE A 216 6.23 13.33 22.79
C ILE A 216 6.62 14.42 21.79
N ILE A 217 5.97 14.43 20.62
CA ILE A 217 6.15 15.46 19.60
C ILE A 217 4.80 16.01 19.13
N PRO A 218 4.74 17.27 18.64
CA PRO A 218 3.56 17.79 17.94
C PRO A 218 3.22 16.94 16.71
N ILE A 219 1.93 16.69 16.47
CA ILE A 219 1.50 15.89 15.31
C ILE A 219 1.96 16.49 13.98
N GLU A 220 2.12 17.82 13.90
CA GLU A 220 2.65 18.55 12.75
C GLU A 220 3.99 17.99 12.27
N GLN A 221 4.87 17.58 13.20
CA GLN A 221 6.17 16.99 12.87
C GLN A 221 6.01 15.64 12.18
N LEU A 222 5.11 14.79 12.68
CA LEU A 222 4.81 13.50 12.06
C LEU A 222 4.18 13.68 10.68
N LEU A 223 3.24 14.61 10.54
CA LEU A 223 2.59 14.89 9.25
C LEU A 223 3.58 15.46 8.23
N PHE A 224 4.55 16.27 8.67
CA PHE A 224 5.63 16.73 7.80
C PHE A 224 6.43 15.54 7.22
N ILE A 225 6.74 14.53 8.04
CA ILE A 225 7.43 13.32 7.56
C ILE A 225 6.57 12.54 6.56
N TYR A 226 5.29 12.30 6.86
CA TYR A 226 4.40 11.58 5.93
C TYR A 226 4.20 12.32 4.60
N LYS A 227 4.16 13.67 4.64
CA LYS A 227 4.11 14.50 3.42
C LYS A 227 5.37 14.35 2.59
N ILE A 228 6.55 14.37 3.21
CA ILE A 228 7.82 14.14 2.50
C ILE A 228 7.81 12.76 1.84
N MET A 229 7.52 11.70 2.60
CA MET A 229 7.51 10.33 2.11
C MET A 229 6.52 10.15 0.95
N SER A 230 5.33 10.73 1.04
CA SER A 230 4.34 10.67 -0.05
C SER A 230 4.80 11.48 -1.27
N SER A 231 5.39 12.67 -1.05
CA SER A 231 5.86 13.53 -2.13
C SER A 231 7.02 12.92 -2.93
N VAL A 232 7.93 12.18 -2.27
CA VAL A 232 9.08 11.58 -2.96
C VAL A 232 8.70 10.36 -3.81
N VAL A 233 7.60 9.68 -3.48
CA VAL A 233 7.11 8.53 -4.28
C VAL A 233 6.12 8.96 -5.37
N THR A 234 5.57 10.18 -5.29
CA THR A 234 4.51 10.62 -6.20
C THR A 234 5.01 10.68 -7.66
N PRO A 235 4.25 10.12 -8.63
CA PRO A 235 4.57 10.21 -10.05
C PRO A 235 4.52 11.63 -10.59
N PHE A 236 5.33 11.90 -11.62
CA PHE A 236 5.29 13.15 -12.38
C PHE A 236 5.65 12.91 -13.84
N LEU A 237 5.46 13.94 -14.68
CA LEU A 237 5.75 13.87 -16.11
C LEU A 237 7.14 14.43 -16.43
N ILE A 238 7.86 13.72 -17.29
CA ILE A 238 9.16 14.10 -17.82
C ILE A 238 9.04 13.99 -19.33
N GLU A 239 9.11 15.12 -20.02
CA GLU A 239 8.94 15.19 -21.48
C GLU A 239 7.63 14.48 -21.94
N GLY A 240 6.57 14.59 -21.13
CA GLY A 240 5.26 13.98 -21.40
C GLY A 240 5.15 12.49 -21.05
N ARG A 241 6.21 11.85 -20.55
CA ARG A 241 6.19 10.45 -20.10
C ARG A 241 6.06 10.36 -18.57
N PRO A 242 5.27 9.41 -18.03
CA PRO A 242 5.25 9.14 -16.59
C PRO A 242 6.61 8.68 -16.07
N PHE A 243 7.02 9.25 -14.95
CA PHE A 243 8.12 8.76 -14.12
C PHE A 243 7.56 8.38 -12.75
N TYR A 244 7.83 7.16 -12.30
CA TYR A 244 7.38 6.60 -11.03
C TYR A 244 8.60 6.47 -10.10
N PRO A 245 8.83 7.43 -9.18
CA PRO A 245 10.01 7.41 -8.32
C PRO A 245 10.11 6.16 -7.46
N ILE A 246 8.98 5.59 -7.03
CA ILE A 246 8.94 4.38 -6.19
C ILE A 246 9.75 3.23 -6.81
N LEU A 247 9.61 3.01 -8.13
CA LEU A 247 10.31 1.94 -8.84
C LEU A 247 11.82 2.13 -8.84
N ALA A 248 12.31 3.37 -8.76
CA ALA A 248 13.73 3.66 -8.65
C ALA A 248 14.21 3.63 -7.19
N LEU A 249 13.38 4.10 -6.25
CA LEU A 249 13.69 4.11 -4.83
C LEU A 249 13.89 2.70 -4.27
N ASP A 250 13.04 1.75 -4.66
CA ASP A 250 13.14 0.36 -4.20
C ASP A 250 14.46 -0.31 -4.61
N ASN A 251 15.08 0.15 -5.71
CA ASN A 251 16.37 -0.37 -6.17
C ASN A 251 17.58 0.22 -5.43
N ILE A 252 17.46 1.47 -4.95
CA ILE A 252 18.58 2.27 -4.42
C ILE A 252 18.58 2.31 -2.89
N ALA A 253 17.41 2.23 -2.26
CA ALA A 253 17.25 2.33 -0.82
C ALA A 253 16.88 0.96 -0.22
N ARG A 254 17.88 0.08 -0.09
CA ARG A 254 17.69 -1.31 0.35
C ARG A 254 17.46 -1.42 1.86
N ASP A 255 17.84 -0.39 2.61
CA ASP A 255 17.59 -0.29 4.04
C ASP A 255 17.00 1.08 4.45
N PRO A 256 16.43 1.19 5.67
CA PRO A 256 15.82 2.43 6.15
C PRO A 256 16.77 3.63 6.21
N GLU A 257 18.06 3.43 6.47
CA GLU A 257 19.08 4.47 6.55
C GLU A 257 19.43 5.02 5.16
N GLU A 258 19.62 4.14 4.17
CA GLU A 258 19.77 4.50 2.76
C GLU A 258 18.56 5.27 2.26
N TYR A 259 17.35 4.82 2.59
CA TYR A 259 16.12 5.54 2.26
C TYR A 259 16.13 6.98 2.78
N VAL A 260 16.48 7.18 4.06
CA VAL A 260 16.55 8.52 4.67
C VAL A 260 17.57 9.40 3.92
N ASN A 261 18.73 8.87 3.57
CA ASN A 261 19.76 9.60 2.83
C ASN A 261 19.27 10.01 1.43
N VAL A 262 18.61 9.10 0.71
CA VAL A 262 18.07 9.38 -0.63
C VAL A 262 16.97 10.44 -0.54
N VAL A 263 15.98 10.25 0.34
CA VAL A 263 14.86 11.17 0.52
C VAL A 263 15.32 12.57 0.91
N THR A 264 16.26 12.69 1.84
CA THR A 264 16.78 13.99 2.29
C THR A 264 17.59 14.72 1.22
N ASN A 265 18.13 14.00 0.24
CA ASN A 265 18.77 14.60 -0.94
C ASN A 265 17.74 14.99 -2.01
N LEU A 266 16.75 14.13 -2.28
CA LEU A 266 15.69 14.40 -3.26
C LEU A 266 14.96 15.72 -2.98
N ILE A 267 14.63 16.00 -1.72
CA ILE A 267 13.94 17.24 -1.33
C ILE A 267 14.78 18.52 -1.52
N LYS A 268 16.10 18.40 -1.76
CA LYS A 268 17.02 19.52 -2.00
C LYS A 268 17.28 19.77 -3.48
N ILE A 269 16.88 18.85 -4.36
CA ILE A 269 17.12 18.93 -5.79
C ILE A 269 15.80 19.14 -6.55
N ASP A 270 15.88 19.83 -7.67
CA ASP A 270 14.74 20.02 -8.56
C ASP A 270 14.16 18.66 -8.99
N ARG A 271 12.84 18.50 -8.91
CA ARG A 271 12.12 17.26 -9.25
C ARG A 271 12.42 16.80 -10.68
N GLN A 272 12.66 17.70 -11.62
CA GLN A 272 13.04 17.37 -13.00
C GLN A 272 14.43 16.72 -13.11
N LYS A 273 15.29 16.88 -12.09
CA LYS A 273 16.62 16.24 -12.03
C LYS A 273 16.60 14.90 -11.30
N TRP A 274 15.47 14.53 -10.67
CA TRP A 274 15.38 13.28 -9.90
C TRP A 274 15.72 12.04 -10.72
N PRO A 275 15.30 11.87 -11.99
CA PRO A 275 15.69 10.67 -12.72
C PRO A 275 17.18 10.53 -12.92
N GLN A 276 17.91 11.64 -13.01
CA GLN A 276 19.36 11.63 -13.14
C GLN A 276 20.04 11.18 -11.85
N TYR A 277 19.46 11.58 -10.72
CA TYR A 277 19.91 11.21 -9.38
C TYR A 277 19.52 9.77 -9.02
N LEU A 278 18.32 9.36 -9.42
CA LEU A 278 17.74 8.04 -9.20
C LEU A 278 18.11 7.03 -10.30
N LYS A 279 19.10 7.32 -11.15
CA LYS A 279 19.40 6.50 -12.34
C LYS A 279 19.62 5.03 -11.99
N HIS A 280 18.60 4.24 -12.32
CA HIS A 280 18.76 3.07 -13.17
C HIS A 280 18.84 3.54 -14.64
N GLU A 281 19.79 2.97 -15.38
CA GLU A 281 19.82 3.02 -16.84
C GLU A 281 18.53 2.38 -17.40
N ASN A 282 17.70 3.17 -18.09
CA ASN A 282 16.77 2.81 -19.18
C ASN A 282 15.62 3.84 -19.26
N PHE A 283 15.79 4.86 -20.10
CA PHE A 283 14.71 5.70 -20.65
C PHE A 283 14.61 5.47 -22.16
#